data_AF-A0A8B6XRZ1-F1
#
_entry.id   AF-A0A8B6XRZ1-F1
#
_cell.length_a   1.000
_cell.length_b   1.000
_cell.length_c   1.000
_cell.angle_alpha   90.00
_cell.angle_beta   90.00
_cell.angle_gamma   90.00
#
_symmetry.space_group_name_H-M   'P 1'
#
loop_
_entity.id
_entity.type
_entity.pdbx_description
1 polymer ?
#
loop_
_entity_poly.entity_id
_entity_poly.type
_entity_poly.pdbx_seq_one_letter_code
_entity_poly.pdbx_strand_id
1 'polypeptide(L)'
;FQIKTILGGFVIRGFLGWWTLIIKSFTLVLSVASGLKLGKEGPMVHVASCIGNVLARFFPKFYGNESKRREVLSAAAAAGVSVAFGAPVGGVLFSLEEVSYYFPLKTLWRTFFCAMIAALTFGYMNPYGNGTFVMFYVNYHNPWQPFELVPFIFLGVFGGWFGSIFNKCNIFWCRLRKTTRLGNHPVFEVLVTTVLTVLISYPNEFTRDSASRVIYRLFQKCGPEDTSSLCDYIYLSNGTQHHINSEFYPHRSLGPGVHEAVWKLLLAMLFTSVLTVFTFGMKVPTGVFVPSLFIGACGGRVLGIGMEMLVDSHSSFFLWSGVCSKMKNHCIVPGLYAMTGAAATLGGVTRMT
;
A
#
# COMPACT_ATOMS: atom_id res chain seq x y z
N PHE A 1 -8.29 -10.52 9.79
CA PHE A 1 -9.53 -10.89 10.51
C PHE A 1 -9.61 -12.36 10.88
N GLN A 2 -9.72 -13.31 9.96
CA GLN A 2 -9.96 -14.72 10.35
C GLN A 2 -8.81 -15.36 11.16
N ILE A 3 -7.55 -15.04 10.81
CA ILE A 3 -6.37 -15.50 11.58
C ILE A 3 -6.40 -14.91 13.01
N LYS A 4 -6.73 -13.61 13.13
CA LYS A 4 -6.90 -12.91 14.42
C LYS A 4 -7.95 -13.60 15.30
N THR A 5 -9.08 -14.01 14.70
CA THR A 5 -10.14 -14.77 15.40
C THR A 5 -9.66 -16.14 15.88
N ILE A 6 -8.90 -16.86 15.05
CA ILE A 6 -8.37 -18.19 15.40
C ILE A 6 -7.36 -18.11 16.54
N LEU A 7 -6.48 -17.11 16.51
CA LEU A 7 -5.47 -16.90 17.56
C LEU A 7 -6.06 -16.31 18.84
N GLY A 8 -7.14 -15.53 18.72
CA GLY A 8 -7.99 -15.09 19.83
C GLY A 8 -8.76 -16.22 20.52
N GLY A 9 -8.75 -17.43 19.97
CA GLY A 9 -9.26 -18.63 20.64
C GLY A 9 -10.40 -19.37 19.94
N PHE A 10 -10.98 -18.78 18.89
CA PHE A 10 -12.12 -19.35 18.20
C PHE A 10 -11.70 -20.29 17.07
N VAL A 11 -12.06 -21.57 17.16
CA VAL A 11 -11.70 -22.56 16.14
C VAL A 11 -12.73 -22.53 15.00
N ILE A 12 -12.33 -22.05 13.83
CA ILE A 12 -13.15 -22.09 12.60
C ILE A 12 -12.75 -23.33 11.78
N ARG A 13 -13.64 -24.31 11.69
CA ARG A 13 -13.39 -25.57 10.96
C ARG A 13 -13.27 -25.32 9.46
N GLY A 14 -12.35 -26.04 8.81
CA GLY A 14 -12.12 -25.98 7.35
C GLY A 14 -11.36 -24.75 6.86
N PHE A 15 -11.15 -23.74 7.72
CA PHE A 15 -10.59 -22.46 7.30
C PHE A 15 -9.09 -22.49 6.95
N LEU A 16 -8.31 -23.26 7.73
CA LEU A 16 -6.87 -23.49 7.53
C LEU A 16 -6.60 -24.85 6.84
N GLY A 17 -7.49 -25.29 5.95
CA GLY A 17 -7.38 -26.58 5.26
C GLY A 17 -6.46 -26.54 4.04
N TRP A 18 -6.09 -27.72 3.55
CA TRP A 18 -5.37 -27.87 2.28
C TRP A 18 -6.19 -27.38 1.08
N TRP A 19 -7.50 -27.66 1.09
CA TRP A 19 -8.41 -27.20 0.04
C TRP A 19 -8.53 -25.67 -0.02
N THR A 20 -8.59 -24.99 1.14
CA THR A 20 -8.66 -23.52 1.15
C THR A 20 -7.36 -22.91 0.65
N LEU A 21 -6.21 -23.53 0.91
CA LEU A 21 -4.91 -23.13 0.36
C LEU A 21 -4.91 -23.18 -1.17
N ILE A 22 -5.29 -24.30 -1.78
CA ILE A 22 -5.28 -24.46 -3.25
C ILE A 22 -6.22 -23.45 -3.91
N ILE A 23 -7.48 -23.42 -3.46
CA ILE A 23 -8.50 -22.56 -4.05
C ILE A 23 -8.10 -21.09 -3.91
N LYS A 24 -7.61 -20.67 -2.74
CA LYS A 24 -7.26 -19.28 -2.50
C LYS A 24 -6.03 -18.85 -3.28
N SER A 25 -5.01 -19.71 -3.40
CA SER A 25 -3.81 -19.42 -4.21
C SER A 25 -4.17 -19.24 -5.68
N PHE A 26 -4.94 -20.16 -6.27
CA PHE A 26 -5.34 -20.07 -7.68
C PHE A 26 -6.27 -18.88 -7.94
N THR A 27 -7.28 -18.69 -7.09
CA THR A 27 -8.24 -17.58 -7.25
C THR A 27 -7.57 -16.22 -7.02
N LEU A 28 -6.56 -16.12 -6.15
CA LEU A 28 -5.81 -14.88 -5.96
C LEU A 28 -5.08 -14.45 -7.23
N VAL A 29 -4.48 -15.39 -7.97
CA VAL A 29 -3.81 -15.11 -9.24
C VAL A 29 -4.82 -14.58 -10.26
N LEU A 30 -5.96 -15.27 -10.42
CA LEU A 30 -7.02 -14.84 -11.35
C LEU A 30 -7.63 -13.49 -10.96
N SER A 31 -7.84 -13.27 -9.66
CA SER A 31 -8.38 -12.03 -9.10
C SER A 31 -7.47 -10.83 -9.42
N VAL A 32 -6.16 -10.97 -9.23
CA VAL A 32 -5.19 -9.92 -9.59
C VAL A 32 -5.09 -9.75 -11.11
N ALA A 33 -5.09 -10.84 -11.87
CA ALA A 33 -5.05 -10.81 -13.34
C ALA A 33 -6.28 -10.11 -13.96
N SER A 34 -7.43 -10.16 -13.30
CA SER A 34 -8.67 -9.51 -13.76
C SER A 34 -8.65 -7.98 -13.72
N GLY A 35 -7.62 -7.36 -13.12
CA GLY A 35 -7.49 -5.90 -13.06
C GLY A 35 -8.39 -5.20 -12.04
N LEU A 36 -9.08 -5.95 -11.19
CA LEU A 36 -9.85 -5.39 -10.08
C LEU A 36 -8.97 -4.55 -9.14
N LYS A 37 -9.56 -3.52 -8.53
CA LYS A 37 -8.90 -2.69 -7.51
C LYS A 37 -8.85 -3.43 -6.17
N LEU A 38 -7.92 -4.38 -6.07
CA LEU A 38 -7.71 -5.23 -4.90
C LEU A 38 -6.22 -5.47 -4.64
N GLY A 39 -5.88 -5.79 -3.39
CA GLY A 39 -4.53 -6.13 -2.97
C GLY A 39 -4.34 -7.64 -2.77
N LYS A 40 -3.16 -8.15 -3.11
CA LYS A 40 -2.79 -9.56 -2.88
C LYS A 40 -2.25 -9.85 -1.48
N GLU A 41 -1.74 -8.83 -0.79
CA GLU A 41 -0.94 -8.98 0.44
C GLU A 41 -1.73 -9.57 1.61
N GLY A 42 -2.98 -9.13 1.82
CA GLY A 42 -3.83 -9.68 2.89
C GLY A 42 -4.10 -11.19 2.71
N PRO A 43 -4.57 -11.63 1.53
CA PRO A 43 -4.69 -13.05 1.22
C PRO A 43 -3.41 -13.87 1.35
N MET A 44 -2.23 -13.30 1.05
CA MET A 44 -0.93 -14.00 1.21
C MET A 44 -0.64 -14.39 2.65
N VAL A 45 -0.95 -13.52 3.62
CA VAL A 45 -0.82 -13.86 5.06
C VAL A 45 -1.64 -15.11 5.40
N HIS A 46 -2.85 -15.20 4.85
CA HIS A 46 -3.70 -16.36 5.06
C HIS A 46 -3.19 -17.63 4.39
N VAL A 47 -2.69 -17.53 3.15
CA VAL A 47 -2.07 -18.66 2.45
C VAL A 47 -0.87 -19.18 3.26
N ALA A 48 -0.02 -18.28 3.77
CA ALA A 48 1.11 -18.64 4.62
C ALA A 48 0.66 -19.35 5.91
N SER A 49 -0.36 -18.84 6.61
CA SER A 49 -0.92 -19.54 7.79
C SER A 49 -1.54 -20.90 7.47
N CYS A 50 -2.12 -21.09 6.28
CA CYS A 50 -2.60 -22.41 5.84
C CYS A 50 -1.43 -23.38 5.63
N ILE A 51 -0.34 -22.93 5.00
CA ILE A 51 0.89 -23.71 4.85
C ILE A 51 1.42 -24.11 6.23
N GLY A 52 1.54 -23.16 7.15
CA GLY A 52 1.97 -23.42 8.53
C GLY A 52 1.08 -24.43 9.25
N ASN A 53 -0.24 -24.34 9.08
CA ASN A 53 -1.18 -25.29 9.69
C ASN A 53 -1.07 -26.70 9.10
N VAL A 54 -0.93 -26.81 7.78
CA VAL A 54 -0.75 -28.10 7.09
C VAL A 54 0.57 -28.74 7.53
N LEU A 55 1.65 -27.97 7.57
CA LEU A 55 2.95 -28.45 8.04
C LEU A 55 2.90 -28.89 9.51
N ALA A 56 2.19 -28.16 10.38
CA ALA A 56 2.04 -28.51 11.78
C ALA A 56 1.34 -29.86 12.00
N ARG A 57 0.49 -30.33 11.06
CA ARG A 57 -0.18 -31.65 11.16
C ARG A 57 0.79 -32.82 11.05
N PHE A 58 1.92 -32.65 10.37
CA PHE A 58 2.93 -33.71 10.25
C PHE A 58 3.74 -33.90 11.54
N PHE A 59 3.63 -32.98 12.49
CA PHE A 59 4.38 -33.02 13.75
C PHE A 59 3.42 -33.14 14.95
N PRO A 60 3.34 -34.31 15.60
CA PRO A 60 2.42 -34.54 16.72
C PRO A 60 2.55 -33.52 17.86
N LYS A 61 3.78 -33.04 18.12
CA LYS A 61 4.08 -31.99 19.11
C LYS A 61 3.34 -30.68 18.88
N PHE A 62 3.16 -30.28 17.61
CA PHE A 62 2.50 -29.04 17.23
C PHE A 62 1.02 -29.26 16.95
N TYR A 63 0.65 -30.42 16.40
CA TYR A 63 -0.75 -30.75 16.13
C TYR A 63 -1.57 -30.98 17.40
N GLY A 64 -1.03 -31.71 18.38
CA GLY A 64 -1.73 -32.08 19.61
C GLY A 64 -1.80 -30.97 20.66
N ASN A 65 -1.06 -29.88 20.50
CA ASN A 65 -1.04 -28.76 21.44
C ASN A 65 -1.44 -27.45 20.75
N GLU A 66 -2.65 -26.98 21.05
CA GLU A 66 -3.21 -25.75 20.49
C GLU A 66 -2.33 -24.51 20.74
N SER A 67 -1.69 -24.41 21.91
CA SER A 67 -0.80 -23.28 22.21
C SER A 67 0.41 -23.26 21.26
N LYS A 68 1.03 -24.42 21.05
CA LYS A 68 2.15 -24.57 20.11
C LYS A 68 1.73 -24.42 18.65
N ARG A 69 0.52 -24.85 18.30
CA ARG A 69 -0.04 -24.60 16.97
C ARG A 69 -0.21 -23.11 16.70
N ARG A 70 -0.71 -22.34 17.68
CA ARG A 70 -0.85 -20.87 17.57
C ARG A 70 0.49 -20.15 17.42
N GLU A 71 1.54 -20.63 18.08
CA GLU A 71 2.91 -20.13 17.86
C GLU A 71 3.36 -20.32 16.40
N VAL A 72 3.11 -21.50 15.81
CA VAL A 72 3.43 -21.78 14.39
C VAL A 72 2.60 -20.92 13.44
N LEU A 73 1.30 -20.75 13.71
CA LEU A 73 0.42 -19.90 12.90
C LEU A 73 0.85 -18.44 12.92
N SER A 74 1.33 -17.95 14.07
CA SER A 74 1.87 -16.60 14.22
C SER A 74 3.15 -16.43 13.41
N ALA A 75 4.08 -17.38 13.51
CA ALA A 75 5.31 -17.40 12.71
C ALA A 75 5.02 -17.42 11.20
N ALA A 76 4.06 -18.23 10.77
CA ALA A 76 3.64 -18.33 9.38
C ALA A 76 2.96 -17.04 8.88
N ALA A 77 2.13 -16.39 9.71
CA ALA A 77 1.54 -15.09 9.37
C ALA A 77 2.62 -14.01 9.21
N ALA A 78 3.59 -13.94 10.13
CA ALA A 78 4.73 -13.01 10.05
C ALA A 78 5.57 -13.25 8.78
N ALA A 79 5.85 -14.51 8.45
CA ALA A 79 6.55 -14.87 7.21
C ALA A 79 5.76 -14.46 5.95
N GLY A 80 4.44 -14.62 5.95
CA GLY A 80 3.58 -14.16 4.85
C GLY A 80 3.63 -12.66 4.63
N VAL A 81 3.62 -11.87 5.72
CA VAL A 81 3.78 -10.40 5.66
C VAL A 81 5.19 -10.01 5.22
N SER A 82 6.20 -10.72 5.72
CA SER A 82 7.60 -10.52 5.33
C SER A 82 7.80 -10.70 3.82
N VAL A 83 7.22 -11.74 3.23
CA VAL A 83 7.27 -11.99 1.77
C VAL A 83 6.44 -10.97 0.99
N ALA A 84 5.29 -10.55 1.53
CA ALA A 84 4.42 -9.57 0.89
C ALA A 84 5.08 -8.19 0.70
N PHE A 85 5.81 -7.72 1.73
CA PHE A 85 6.37 -6.36 1.75
C PHE A 85 7.90 -6.29 1.70
N GLY A 86 8.60 -7.41 1.88
CA GLY A 86 10.07 -7.45 1.99
C GLY A 86 10.60 -6.95 3.34
N ALA A 87 9.76 -6.92 4.38
CA ALA A 87 10.07 -6.33 5.68
C ALA A 87 9.94 -7.37 6.81
N PRO A 88 11.00 -8.12 7.16
CA PRO A 88 10.93 -9.19 8.16
C PRO A 88 10.61 -8.68 9.56
N VAL A 89 11.22 -7.57 9.99
CA VAL A 89 10.91 -6.93 11.28
C VAL A 89 9.45 -6.47 11.32
N GLY A 90 8.99 -5.81 10.25
CA GLY A 90 7.60 -5.37 10.12
C GLY A 90 6.59 -6.53 10.16
N GLY A 91 6.92 -7.68 9.55
CA GLY A 91 6.09 -8.88 9.62
C GLY A 91 5.97 -9.46 11.03
N VAL A 92 7.05 -9.45 11.81
CA VAL A 92 7.01 -9.87 13.22
C VAL A 92 6.21 -8.90 14.07
N LEU A 93 6.43 -7.59 13.90
CA LEU A 93 5.67 -6.54 14.61
C LEU A 93 4.18 -6.63 14.27
N PHE A 94 3.83 -6.81 13.00
CA PHE A 94 2.45 -7.07 12.59
C PHE A 94 1.89 -8.32 13.29
N SER A 95 2.67 -9.40 13.40
CA SER A 95 2.20 -10.58 14.11
C SER A 95 2.04 -10.37 15.62
N LEU A 96 2.81 -9.45 16.21
CA LEU A 96 2.73 -9.09 17.62
C LEU A 96 1.52 -8.19 17.89
N GLU A 97 1.28 -7.21 17.03
CA GLU A 97 0.23 -6.20 17.19
C GLU A 97 -1.15 -6.75 16.81
N GLU A 98 -1.24 -7.46 15.69
CA GLU A 98 -2.54 -7.75 15.06
C GLU A 98 -2.98 -9.20 15.15
N VAL A 99 -2.05 -10.12 15.42
CA VAL A 99 -2.27 -11.54 15.22
C VAL A 99 -2.30 -12.28 16.57
N SER A 100 -1.49 -11.88 17.56
CA SER A 100 -1.35 -12.60 18.84
C SER A 100 -1.33 -11.69 20.07
N TYR A 101 -2.22 -11.95 21.04
CA TYR A 101 -2.26 -11.22 22.33
C TYR A 101 -1.08 -11.54 23.26
N TYR A 102 -0.53 -12.75 23.16
CA TYR A 102 0.57 -13.21 24.00
C TYR A 102 1.67 -13.78 23.13
N PHE A 103 2.88 -13.22 23.25
CA PHE A 103 4.02 -13.60 22.44
C PHE A 103 5.26 -13.82 23.31
N PRO A 104 5.58 -15.08 23.68
CA PRO A 104 6.76 -15.34 24.49
C PRO A 104 8.03 -15.03 23.70
N LEU A 105 9.06 -14.51 24.37
CA LEU A 105 10.31 -14.07 23.74
C LEU A 105 10.99 -15.17 22.90
N LYS A 106 10.91 -16.43 23.34
CA LYS A 106 11.44 -17.57 22.57
C LYS A 106 10.73 -17.75 21.22
N THR A 107 9.43 -17.47 21.16
CA THR A 107 8.66 -17.51 19.91
C THR A 107 8.96 -16.28 19.06
N LEU A 108 9.25 -15.12 19.67
CA LEU A 108 9.66 -13.89 18.98
C LEU A 108 10.89 -14.14 18.11
N TRP A 109 11.94 -14.68 18.71
CA TRP A 109 13.16 -15.02 17.97
C TRP A 109 12.94 -16.05 16.86
N ARG A 110 12.15 -17.10 17.11
CA ARG A 110 11.82 -18.11 16.08
C ARG A 110 11.03 -17.52 14.92
N THR A 111 10.10 -16.63 15.23
CA THR A 111 9.24 -15.95 14.24
C THR A 111 10.07 -14.97 13.40
N PHE A 112 10.97 -14.23 14.05
CA PHE A 112 11.93 -13.37 13.36
C PHE A 112 12.84 -14.15 12.41
N PHE A 113 13.42 -15.26 12.87
CA PHE A 113 14.25 -16.13 12.05
C PHE A 113 13.48 -16.69 10.83
N CYS A 114 12.24 -17.14 11.04
CA CYS A 114 11.36 -17.61 9.97
C CYS A 114 11.05 -16.49 8.95
N ALA A 115 10.68 -15.29 9.43
CA ALA A 115 10.40 -14.15 8.58
C ALA A 115 11.62 -13.69 7.78
N MET A 116 12.81 -13.74 8.38
CA MET A 116 14.08 -13.41 7.73
C MET A 116 14.42 -14.38 6.60
N ILE A 117 14.32 -15.70 6.83
CA ILE A 117 14.51 -16.71 5.78
C ILE A 117 13.51 -16.49 4.64
N ALA A 118 12.25 -16.18 4.97
CA ALA A 118 11.23 -15.92 3.97
C ALA A 118 11.54 -14.67 3.11
N ALA A 119 12.04 -13.58 3.71
CA ALA A 119 12.47 -12.40 2.97
C ALA A 119 13.73 -12.67 2.12
N LEU A 120 14.71 -13.41 2.65
CA LEU A 120 15.94 -13.75 1.93
C LEU A 120 15.66 -14.64 0.71
N THR A 121 14.80 -15.66 0.87
CA THR A 121 14.38 -16.52 -0.24
C THR A 121 13.62 -15.73 -1.31
N PHE A 122 12.72 -14.83 -0.90
CA PHE A 122 12.04 -13.92 -1.84
C PHE A 122 13.02 -13.02 -2.60
N GLY A 123 14.00 -12.44 -1.91
CA GLY A 123 15.03 -11.61 -2.54
C GLY A 123 15.95 -12.38 -3.48
N TYR A 124 16.35 -13.60 -3.13
CA TYR A 124 17.15 -14.46 -3.99
C TYR A 124 16.43 -14.82 -5.29
N MET A 125 15.12 -15.08 -5.22
CA MET A 125 14.30 -15.32 -6.41
C MET A 125 14.11 -14.06 -7.28
N ASN A 126 14.31 -12.86 -6.71
CA ASN A 126 14.19 -11.54 -7.35
C ASN A 126 13.02 -11.44 -8.36
N PRO A 127 11.76 -11.70 -7.94
CA PRO A 127 10.63 -11.76 -8.87
C PRO A 127 10.30 -10.41 -9.51
N TYR A 128 10.75 -9.30 -8.92
CA TYR A 128 10.55 -7.96 -9.47
C TYR A 128 11.67 -7.53 -10.43
N GLY A 129 12.80 -8.23 -10.48
CA GLY A 129 13.95 -7.87 -11.32
C GLY A 129 14.75 -6.65 -10.84
N ASN A 130 14.32 -5.98 -9.77
CA ASN A 130 14.93 -4.74 -9.28
C ASN A 130 16.19 -4.97 -8.41
N GLY A 131 16.48 -6.22 -8.02
CA GLY A 131 17.63 -6.55 -7.17
C GLY A 131 17.48 -6.09 -5.72
N THR A 132 16.31 -5.59 -5.33
CA THR A 132 15.99 -5.13 -3.97
C THR A 132 15.05 -6.10 -3.26
N PHE A 133 15.25 -6.29 -1.95
CA PHE A 133 14.40 -7.13 -1.11
C PHE A 133 13.01 -6.52 -0.84
N VAL A 134 12.89 -5.19 -0.92
CA VAL A 134 11.66 -4.44 -0.63
C VAL A 134 10.94 -4.01 -1.89
N MET A 135 9.61 -3.97 -1.82
CA MET A 135 8.74 -3.61 -2.94
C MET A 135 8.82 -2.11 -3.32
N PHE A 136 9.11 -1.25 -2.34
CA PHE A 136 9.17 0.21 -2.50
C PHE A 136 10.49 0.75 -1.95
N TYR A 137 11.59 0.57 -2.69
CA TYR A 137 12.88 1.14 -2.32
C TYR A 137 13.04 2.56 -2.90
N VAL A 138 13.32 3.53 -2.03
CA VAL A 138 13.60 4.91 -2.44
C VAL A 138 14.69 5.50 -1.56
N ASN A 139 15.61 6.23 -2.18
CA ASN A 139 16.70 6.91 -1.50
C ASN A 139 16.49 8.42 -1.48
N TYR A 140 16.37 8.98 -0.28
CA TYR A 140 16.38 10.41 -0.04
C TYR A 140 17.66 10.81 0.68
N HIS A 141 18.47 11.65 0.03
CA HIS A 141 19.69 12.20 0.66
C HIS A 141 19.44 13.52 1.39
N ASN A 142 18.29 14.16 1.17
CA ASN A 142 17.95 15.44 1.79
C ASN A 142 17.14 15.19 3.07
N PRO A 143 17.52 15.76 4.22
CA PRO A 143 16.71 15.70 5.42
C PRO A 143 15.43 16.54 5.25
N TRP A 144 14.33 16.04 5.83
CA TRP A 144 13.08 16.80 5.94
C TRP A 144 13.26 18.00 6.86
N GLN A 145 12.54 19.08 6.60
CA GLN A 145 12.64 20.32 7.37
C GLN A 145 11.52 20.42 8.42
N PRO A 146 11.75 21.06 9.59
CA PRO A 146 10.75 21.15 10.65
C PRO A 146 9.41 21.76 10.24
N PHE A 147 9.39 22.70 9.28
CA PHE A 147 8.15 23.29 8.79
C PHE A 147 7.28 22.29 8.02
N GLU A 148 7.86 21.23 7.44
CA GLU A 148 7.15 20.15 6.76
C GLU A 148 6.34 19.27 7.73
N LEU A 149 6.58 19.41 9.05
CA LEU A 149 5.78 18.71 10.05
C LEU A 149 4.31 19.13 10.01
N VAL A 150 4.03 20.40 9.72
CA VAL A 150 2.65 20.93 9.64
C VAL A 150 1.84 20.22 8.54
N PRO A 151 2.29 20.17 7.27
CA PRO A 151 1.56 19.41 6.24
C PRO A 151 1.57 17.90 6.50
N PHE A 152 2.58 17.32 7.16
CA PHE A 152 2.52 15.91 7.57
C PHE A 152 1.41 15.63 8.60
N ILE A 153 1.18 16.54 9.55
CA ILE A 153 0.05 16.46 10.48
C ILE A 153 -1.28 16.52 9.71
N PHE A 154 -1.41 17.44 8.74
CA PHE A 154 -2.61 17.51 7.90
C PHE A 154 -2.83 16.22 7.09
N LEU A 155 -1.78 15.60 6.56
CA LEU A 155 -1.86 14.29 5.91
C LEU A 155 -2.31 13.19 6.87
N GLY A 156 -1.84 13.22 8.12
CA GLY A 156 -2.30 12.34 9.19
C GLY A 156 -3.79 12.48 9.48
N VAL A 157 -4.26 13.72 9.68
CA VAL A 157 -5.69 14.02 9.92
C VAL A 157 -6.54 13.59 8.72
N PHE A 158 -6.08 13.90 7.51
CA PHE A 158 -6.74 13.49 6.27
C PHE A 158 -6.83 11.97 6.14
N GLY A 159 -5.74 11.24 6.41
CA GLY A 159 -5.71 9.78 6.36
C GLY A 159 -6.66 9.14 7.36
N GLY A 160 -6.72 9.66 8.59
CA GLY A 160 -7.66 9.21 9.62
C GLY A 160 -9.13 9.50 9.27
N TRP A 161 -9.40 10.71 8.79
CA TRP A 161 -10.75 11.12 8.36
C TRP A 161 -11.24 10.28 7.17
N PHE A 162 -10.41 10.15 6.14
CA PHE A 162 -10.68 9.32 4.96
C PHE A 162 -10.90 7.86 5.36
N GLY A 163 -10.01 7.30 6.19
CA GLY A 163 -10.11 5.91 6.65
C GLY A 163 -11.40 5.63 7.42
N SER A 164 -11.87 6.58 8.24
CA SER A 164 -13.14 6.49 8.96
C SER A 164 -14.35 6.46 8.01
N ILE A 165 -14.38 7.35 7.01
CA ILE A 165 -15.44 7.38 5.98
C ILE A 165 -15.41 6.09 5.16
N PHE A 166 -14.24 5.71 4.65
CA PHE A 166 -14.03 4.50 3.88
C PHE A 166 -14.56 3.26 4.62
N ASN A 167 -14.21 3.10 5.90
CA ASN A 167 -14.66 1.99 6.71
C ASN A 167 -16.19 2.01 6.94
N LYS A 168 -16.80 3.18 7.18
CA LYS A 168 -18.26 3.30 7.30
C LYS A 168 -18.98 2.92 6.01
N CYS A 169 -18.52 3.43 4.87
CA CYS A 169 -19.07 3.12 3.54
C CYS A 169 -18.94 1.63 3.22
N ASN A 170 -17.78 1.05 3.50
CA ASN A 170 -17.51 -0.37 3.28
C ASN A 170 -18.39 -1.28 4.16
N ILE A 171 -18.54 -0.95 5.45
CA ILE A 171 -19.45 -1.68 6.35
C ILE A 171 -20.90 -1.55 5.86
N PHE A 172 -21.33 -0.36 5.44
CA PHE A 172 -22.66 -0.15 4.89
C PHE A 172 -22.90 -1.01 3.64
N TRP A 173 -21.97 -1.02 2.69
CA TRP A 173 -22.05 -1.82 1.48
C TRP A 173 -22.07 -3.33 1.78
N CYS A 174 -21.22 -3.78 2.71
CA CYS A 174 -21.22 -5.17 3.17
C CYS A 174 -22.52 -5.58 3.87
N ARG A 175 -23.19 -4.66 4.58
CA ARG A 175 -24.53 -4.91 5.15
C ARG A 175 -25.59 -5.00 4.05
N LEU A 176 -25.54 -4.09 3.07
CA LEU A 176 -26.46 -4.09 1.93
C LEU A 176 -26.40 -5.41 1.16
N ARG A 177 -25.20 -5.97 0.93
CA ARG A 177 -25.02 -7.28 0.31
C ARG A 177 -25.70 -8.43 1.06
N LYS A 178 -25.75 -8.35 2.39
CA LYS A 178 -26.37 -9.39 3.23
C LYS A 178 -27.89 -9.28 3.27
N THR A 179 -28.44 -8.07 3.14
CA THR A 179 -29.89 -7.83 3.23
C THR A 179 -30.60 -7.85 1.87
N THR A 180 -29.88 -7.55 0.78
CA THR A 180 -30.45 -7.45 -0.56
C THR A 180 -30.15 -8.69 -1.41
N ARG A 181 -30.85 -8.82 -2.55
CA ARG A 181 -30.66 -9.90 -3.53
C ARG A 181 -29.27 -9.91 -4.18
N LEU A 182 -28.46 -8.86 -4.03
CA LEU A 182 -27.07 -8.80 -4.51
C LEU A 182 -26.21 -9.94 -3.96
N GLY A 183 -26.46 -10.39 -2.72
CA GLY A 183 -25.71 -11.49 -2.11
C GLY A 183 -25.95 -12.88 -2.73
N ASN A 184 -27.05 -13.06 -3.46
CA ASN A 184 -27.46 -14.34 -4.04
C ASN A 184 -26.71 -14.67 -5.33
N HIS A 185 -26.26 -13.68 -6.09
CA HIS A 185 -25.56 -13.86 -7.37
C HIS A 185 -24.13 -13.30 -7.34
N PRO A 186 -23.21 -13.93 -6.58
CA PRO A 186 -21.86 -13.40 -6.37
C PRO A 186 -21.00 -13.37 -7.63
N VAL A 187 -21.20 -14.31 -8.56
CA VAL A 187 -20.45 -14.35 -9.83
C VAL A 187 -20.83 -13.18 -10.74
N PHE A 188 -22.14 -12.92 -10.85
CA PHE A 188 -22.65 -11.78 -11.62
C PHE A 188 -22.16 -10.46 -11.05
N GLU A 189 -22.15 -10.32 -9.72
CA GLU A 189 -21.63 -9.14 -9.04
C GLU A 189 -20.16 -8.85 -9.39
N VAL A 190 -19.32 -9.88 -9.34
CA VAL A 190 -17.90 -9.80 -9.72
C VAL A 190 -17.77 -9.37 -11.18
N LEU A 191 -18.54 -9.97 -12.09
CA LEU A 191 -18.52 -9.64 -13.51
C LEU A 191 -18.97 -8.19 -13.79
N VAL A 192 -19.99 -7.70 -13.10
CA VAL A 192 -20.42 -6.30 -13.25
C VAL A 192 -19.36 -5.35 -12.71
N THR A 193 -18.76 -5.66 -11.56
CA THR A 193 -17.75 -4.79 -10.95
C THR A 193 -16.44 -4.80 -11.76
N THR A 194 -16.05 -5.91 -12.38
CA THR A 194 -14.90 -5.94 -13.30
C THR A 194 -15.16 -5.06 -14.52
N VAL A 195 -16.32 -5.18 -15.17
CA VAL A 195 -16.69 -4.35 -16.33
C VAL A 195 -16.70 -2.87 -15.95
N LEU A 196 -17.32 -2.50 -14.83
CA LEU A 196 -17.32 -1.11 -14.34
C LEU A 196 -15.90 -0.62 -14.01
N THR A 197 -15.07 -1.47 -13.40
CA THR A 197 -13.67 -1.14 -13.09
C THR A 197 -12.89 -0.83 -14.36
N VAL A 198 -13.06 -1.63 -15.42
CA VAL A 198 -12.39 -1.42 -16.71
C VAL A 198 -12.87 -0.11 -17.35
N LEU A 199 -14.18 0.12 -17.43
CA LEU A 199 -14.75 1.32 -18.03
C LEU A 199 -14.30 2.61 -17.33
N ILE A 200 -14.25 2.59 -15.98
CA ILE A 200 -13.84 3.76 -15.19
C ILE A 200 -12.31 3.93 -15.18
N SER A 201 -11.55 2.84 -15.15
CA SER A 201 -10.09 2.91 -15.00
C SER A 201 -9.34 3.10 -16.32
N TYR A 202 -9.93 2.75 -17.46
CA TYR A 202 -9.29 2.84 -18.78
C TYR A 202 -8.92 4.27 -19.21
N PRO A 203 -9.76 5.30 -19.00
CA PRO A 203 -9.45 6.67 -19.43
C PRO A 203 -8.29 7.32 -18.66
N ASN A 204 -8.03 6.90 -17.42
CA ASN A 204 -7.02 7.49 -16.57
C ASN A 204 -5.77 6.60 -16.49
N GLU A 205 -4.65 7.14 -16.96
CA GLU A 205 -3.36 6.46 -17.02
C GLU A 205 -2.92 5.86 -15.67
N PHE A 206 -3.10 6.61 -14.57
CA PHE A 206 -2.71 6.17 -13.23
C PHE A 206 -3.59 5.04 -12.68
N THR A 207 -4.84 4.94 -13.13
CA THR A 207 -5.71 3.82 -12.75
C THR A 207 -5.60 2.65 -13.72
N ARG A 208 -5.10 2.86 -14.94
CA ARG A 208 -4.89 1.78 -15.92
C ARG A 208 -3.73 0.87 -15.51
N ASP A 209 -2.68 1.44 -14.97
CA ASP A 209 -1.50 0.68 -14.52
C ASP A 209 -1.73 -0.07 -13.19
N SER A 210 -0.89 -1.07 -12.91
CA SER A 210 -0.94 -1.80 -11.65
C SER A 210 -0.63 -0.87 -10.48
N ALA A 211 -1.47 -0.88 -9.44
CA ALA A 211 -1.36 0.02 -8.30
C ALA A 211 0.03 0.02 -7.64
N SER A 212 0.69 -1.14 -7.56
CA SER A 212 2.07 -1.27 -7.07
C SER A 212 3.08 -0.44 -7.85
N ARG A 213 3.07 -0.53 -9.19
CA ARG A 213 3.97 0.25 -10.05
C ARG A 213 3.69 1.75 -9.93
N VAL A 214 2.43 2.14 -9.81
CA VAL A 214 2.08 3.57 -9.67
C VAL A 214 2.47 4.12 -8.31
N ILE A 215 2.26 3.37 -7.22
CA ILE A 215 2.77 3.74 -5.88
C ILE A 215 4.29 3.94 -5.93
N TYR A 216 5.01 3.02 -6.57
CA TYR A 216 6.46 3.15 -6.74
C TYR A 216 6.84 4.44 -7.49
N ARG A 217 6.20 4.75 -8.61
CA ARG A 217 6.42 6.01 -9.34
C ARG A 217 6.08 7.26 -8.51
N LEU A 218 5.03 7.21 -7.69
CA LEU A 218 4.64 8.32 -6.80
C LEU A 218 5.69 8.58 -5.71
N PHE A 219 6.36 7.53 -5.25
CA PHE A 219 7.39 7.58 -4.23
C PHE A 219 8.77 7.95 -4.80
N GLN A 220 9.03 7.71 -6.08
CA GLN A 220 10.30 8.05 -6.69
C GLN A 220 10.46 9.56 -6.93
N LYS A 221 11.74 9.96 -7.04
CA LYS A 221 12.13 11.27 -7.57
C LYS A 221 12.19 11.20 -9.09
N CYS A 222 11.89 12.30 -9.75
CA CYS A 222 12.04 12.40 -11.19
C CYS A 222 13.51 12.46 -11.64
N GLY A 223 13.93 11.49 -12.43
CA GLY A 223 15.23 11.41 -13.09
C GLY A 223 15.18 11.86 -14.55
N PRO A 224 16.35 12.13 -15.18
CA PRO A 224 16.42 12.63 -16.55
C PRO A 224 15.83 11.68 -17.62
N GLU A 225 15.72 10.39 -17.32
CA GLU A 225 15.13 9.38 -18.23
C GLU A 225 13.62 9.17 -18.01
N ASP A 226 13.02 9.79 -16.99
CA ASP A 226 11.61 9.59 -16.69
C ASP A 226 10.72 10.40 -17.64
N THR A 227 9.82 9.73 -18.36
CA THR A 227 8.89 10.38 -19.31
C THR A 227 7.50 10.63 -18.73
N SER A 228 7.36 10.50 -17.40
CA SER A 228 6.05 10.61 -16.77
C SER A 228 5.58 12.06 -16.69
N SER A 229 4.26 12.28 -16.85
CA SER A 229 3.63 13.60 -16.71
C SER A 229 3.83 14.24 -15.32
N LEU A 230 4.19 13.43 -14.32
CA LEU A 230 4.56 13.88 -12.97
C LEU A 230 5.92 14.59 -12.91
N CYS A 231 6.73 14.43 -13.94
CA CYS A 231 8.11 14.91 -14.02
C CYS A 231 8.30 16.02 -15.05
N ASP A 232 7.23 16.62 -15.57
CA ASP A 232 7.30 17.72 -16.55
C ASP A 232 7.63 19.05 -15.85
N TYR A 233 8.91 19.38 -15.78
CA TYR A 233 9.39 20.64 -15.22
C TYR A 233 9.92 21.54 -16.32
N ILE A 234 9.76 22.86 -16.16
CA ILE A 234 10.24 23.87 -17.10
C ILE A 234 11.35 24.66 -16.43
N TYR A 235 12.49 24.79 -17.11
CA TYR A 235 13.54 25.74 -16.72
C TYR A 235 13.72 26.81 -17.80
N LEU A 236 13.99 28.03 -17.34
CA LEU A 236 14.30 29.18 -18.20
C LEU A 236 15.81 29.37 -18.21
N SER A 237 16.41 29.33 -19.41
CA SER A 237 17.83 29.63 -19.61
C SER A 237 17.96 30.59 -20.78
N ASN A 238 18.65 31.72 -20.59
CA ASN A 238 18.86 32.73 -21.65
C ASN A 238 17.59 33.16 -22.41
N GLY A 239 16.43 33.19 -21.74
CA GLY A 239 15.15 33.56 -22.35
C GLY A 239 14.43 32.47 -23.14
N THR A 240 15.01 31.27 -23.27
CA THR A 240 14.35 30.10 -23.87
C THR A 240 13.81 29.15 -22.80
N GLN A 241 12.59 28.66 -23.01
CA GLN A 241 11.96 27.64 -22.17
C GLN A 241 12.42 26.26 -22.61
N HIS A 242 12.85 25.46 -21.65
CA HIS A 242 13.28 24.09 -21.88
C HIS A 242 12.53 23.15 -20.93
N HIS A 243 11.96 22.08 -21.48
CA HIS A 243 11.35 21.01 -20.70
C HIS A 243 12.44 20.07 -20.18
N ILE A 244 12.37 19.75 -18.90
CA ILE A 244 13.27 18.83 -18.20
C ILE A 244 12.46 17.84 -17.40
N ASN A 245 12.94 16.61 -17.43
CA ASN A 245 12.33 15.50 -16.71
C ASN A 245 12.93 15.32 -15.31
N SER A 246 13.84 16.22 -14.89
CA SER A 246 14.65 16.04 -13.69
C SER A 246 14.40 17.11 -12.64
N GLU A 247 14.19 16.64 -11.40
CA GLU A 247 14.13 17.46 -10.19
C GLU A 247 15.51 18.00 -9.73
N PHE A 248 16.56 17.90 -10.56
CA PHE A 248 17.93 18.31 -10.20
C PHE A 248 18.28 19.75 -10.60
N TYR A 249 17.55 20.38 -11.52
CA TYR A 249 17.87 21.72 -11.99
C TYR A 249 17.37 22.82 -11.02
N PRO A 250 18.22 23.83 -10.71
CA PRO A 250 17.82 24.99 -9.91
C PRO A 250 16.90 25.93 -10.72
N HIS A 251 16.02 26.67 -10.03
CA HIS A 251 15.09 27.65 -10.63
C HIS A 251 14.18 27.07 -11.72
N ARG A 252 13.59 25.89 -11.45
CA ARG A 252 12.53 25.31 -12.27
C ARG A 252 11.17 25.87 -11.87
N SER A 253 10.23 25.73 -12.78
CA SER A 253 8.80 25.96 -12.56
C SER A 253 8.03 24.71 -13.02
N LEU A 254 6.81 24.54 -12.52
CA LEU A 254 5.99 23.39 -12.89
C LEU A 254 5.45 23.54 -14.32
N GLY A 255 5.63 22.49 -15.12
CA GLY A 255 5.09 22.43 -16.46
C GLY A 255 3.58 22.15 -16.49
N PRO A 256 2.94 22.37 -17.66
CA PRO A 256 1.52 22.08 -17.83
C PRO A 256 1.19 20.60 -17.61
N GLY A 257 2.15 19.68 -17.88
CA GLY A 257 1.98 18.25 -17.66
C GLY A 257 1.76 17.89 -16.19
N VAL A 258 2.40 18.61 -15.25
CA VAL A 258 2.23 18.35 -13.81
C VAL A 258 0.82 18.76 -13.34
N HIS A 259 0.28 19.87 -13.86
CA HIS A 259 -1.10 20.27 -13.56
C HIS A 259 -2.12 19.25 -14.06
N GLU A 260 -1.93 18.73 -15.27
CA GLU A 260 -2.77 17.65 -15.81
C GLU A 260 -2.62 16.37 -14.97
N ALA A 261 -1.41 16.04 -14.55
CA ALA A 261 -1.13 14.90 -13.68
C ALA A 261 -1.83 15.03 -12.32
N VAL A 262 -1.83 16.22 -11.69
CA VAL A 262 -2.53 16.48 -10.42
C VAL A 262 -4.03 16.22 -10.56
N TRP A 263 -4.67 16.71 -11.63
CA TRP A 263 -6.09 16.44 -11.87
C TRP A 263 -6.37 14.95 -12.07
N LYS A 264 -5.54 14.26 -12.87
CA LYS A 264 -5.64 12.81 -13.07
C LYS A 264 -5.42 12.03 -11.76
N LEU A 265 -4.54 12.47 -10.87
CA LEU A 265 -4.33 11.86 -9.56
C LEU A 265 -5.53 12.04 -8.62
N LEU A 266 -6.17 13.21 -8.61
CA LEU A 266 -7.39 13.45 -7.83
C LEU A 266 -8.54 12.55 -8.31
N LEU A 267 -8.73 12.42 -9.63
CA LEU A 267 -9.69 11.48 -10.20
C LEU A 267 -9.33 10.03 -9.88
N ALA A 268 -8.04 9.66 -9.97
CA ALA A 268 -7.57 8.32 -9.63
C ALA A 268 -7.84 7.98 -8.15
N MET A 269 -7.62 8.94 -7.26
CA MET A 269 -7.90 8.83 -5.83
C MET A 269 -9.40 8.59 -5.61
N LEU A 270 -10.26 9.41 -6.20
CA LEU A 270 -11.72 9.31 -6.07
C LEU A 270 -12.22 7.96 -6.61
N PHE A 271 -11.90 7.61 -7.85
CA PHE A 271 -12.37 6.36 -8.45
C PHE A 271 -11.84 5.14 -7.72
N THR A 272 -10.57 5.14 -7.31
CA THR A 272 -10.02 4.01 -6.54
C THR A 272 -10.71 3.89 -5.18
N SER A 273 -11.01 4.99 -4.49
CA SER A 273 -11.74 4.94 -3.22
C SER A 273 -13.14 4.33 -3.39
N VAL A 274 -13.88 4.72 -4.42
CA VAL A 274 -15.23 4.21 -4.71
C VAL A 274 -15.17 2.74 -5.13
N LEU A 275 -14.32 2.40 -6.10
CA LEU A 275 -14.17 1.03 -6.59
C LEU A 275 -13.73 0.08 -5.48
N THR A 276 -12.86 0.52 -4.57
CA THR A 276 -12.38 -0.33 -3.46
C THR A 276 -13.44 -0.61 -2.41
N VAL A 277 -14.37 0.33 -2.16
CA VAL A 277 -15.55 0.07 -1.32
C VAL A 277 -16.43 -1.02 -1.95
N PHE A 278 -16.58 -1.00 -3.28
CA PHE A 278 -17.33 -2.04 -3.99
C PHE A 278 -16.56 -3.36 -4.06
N THR A 279 -15.27 -3.38 -4.36
CA THR A 279 -14.52 -4.65 -4.48
C THR A 279 -14.30 -5.34 -3.14
N PHE A 280 -14.18 -4.57 -2.05
CA PHE A 280 -14.01 -5.15 -0.73
C PHE A 280 -15.29 -5.84 -0.26
N GLY A 281 -15.17 -7.09 0.18
CA GLY A 281 -16.30 -7.90 0.65
C GLY A 281 -17.00 -8.73 -0.45
N MET A 282 -16.51 -8.68 -1.69
CA MET A 282 -16.93 -9.64 -2.72
C MET A 282 -16.47 -11.06 -2.34
N LYS A 283 -17.09 -12.10 -2.92
CA LYS A 283 -16.72 -13.51 -2.68
C LYS A 283 -15.46 -13.93 -3.46
N VAL A 284 -14.42 -13.09 -3.41
CA VAL A 284 -13.12 -13.26 -4.06
C VAL A 284 -12.03 -12.96 -3.03
N PRO A 285 -10.88 -13.66 -3.03
CA PRO A 285 -9.78 -13.31 -2.15
C PRO A 285 -9.21 -11.93 -2.50
N THR A 286 -9.46 -10.97 -1.63
CA THR A 286 -9.05 -9.57 -1.79
C THR A 286 -8.40 -9.03 -0.51
N GLY A 287 -7.43 -8.14 -0.64
CA GLY A 287 -6.83 -7.36 0.43
C GLY A 287 -7.05 -5.86 0.22
N VAL A 288 -7.07 -5.09 1.32
CA VAL A 288 -7.31 -3.63 1.29
C VAL A 288 -6.04 -2.78 1.35
N PHE A 289 -4.90 -3.39 1.71
CA PHE A 289 -3.62 -2.70 1.97
C PHE A 289 -3.12 -1.87 0.77
N VAL A 290 -2.99 -2.50 -0.40
CA VAL A 290 -2.42 -1.82 -1.59
C VAL A 290 -3.34 -0.69 -2.08
N PRO A 291 -4.66 -0.87 -2.20
CA PRO A 291 -5.52 0.23 -2.60
C PRO A 291 -5.57 1.39 -1.60
N SER A 292 -5.53 1.14 -0.29
CA SER A 292 -5.42 2.23 0.70
C SER A 292 -4.10 2.99 0.59
N LEU A 293 -2.97 2.28 0.42
CA LEU A 293 -1.67 2.90 0.15
C LEU A 293 -1.70 3.77 -1.10
N PHE A 294 -2.31 3.29 -2.18
CA PHE A 294 -2.45 4.03 -3.44
C PHE A 294 -3.21 5.35 -3.24
N ILE A 295 -4.37 5.30 -2.58
CA ILE A 295 -5.21 6.48 -2.34
C ILE A 295 -4.44 7.54 -1.53
N GLY A 296 -3.72 7.12 -0.49
CA GLY A 296 -2.88 8.03 0.29
C GLY A 296 -1.66 8.54 -0.45
N ALA A 297 -1.03 7.70 -1.27
CA ALA A 297 0.10 8.13 -2.11
C ALA A 297 -0.33 9.21 -3.11
N CYS A 298 -1.51 9.08 -3.72
CA CYS A 298 -2.08 10.11 -4.59
C CYS A 298 -2.33 11.42 -3.83
N GLY A 299 -3.05 11.37 -2.70
CA GLY A 299 -3.33 12.57 -1.89
C GLY A 299 -2.06 13.23 -1.34
N GLY A 300 -1.09 12.41 -0.91
CA GLY A 300 0.23 12.84 -0.48
C GLY A 300 1.03 13.51 -1.58
N ARG A 301 1.10 12.91 -2.78
CA ARG A 301 1.82 13.50 -3.91
C ARG A 301 1.20 14.84 -4.34
N VAL A 302 -0.14 14.94 -4.38
CA VAL A 302 -0.85 16.19 -4.70
C VAL A 302 -0.51 17.28 -3.68
N LEU A 303 -0.51 16.98 -2.38
CA LEU A 303 -0.12 17.94 -1.35
C LEU A 303 1.37 18.30 -1.42
N GLY A 304 2.25 17.35 -1.74
CA GLY A 304 3.68 17.61 -1.93
C GLY A 304 3.95 18.56 -3.11
N ILE A 305 3.28 18.34 -4.25
CA ILE A 305 3.34 19.25 -5.41
C ILE A 305 2.79 20.64 -5.05
N GLY A 306 1.69 20.69 -4.27
CA GLY A 306 1.13 21.96 -3.78
C GLY A 306 2.10 22.72 -2.88
N MET A 307 2.84 22.02 -2.00
CA MET A 307 3.86 22.65 -1.15
C MET A 307 5.06 23.13 -1.96
N GLU A 308 5.48 22.39 -3.00
CA GLU A 308 6.51 22.84 -3.95
C GLU A 308 6.09 24.17 -4.61
N MET A 309 4.86 24.24 -5.15
CA MET A 309 4.31 25.48 -5.75
C MET A 309 4.24 26.64 -4.74
N LEU A 310 3.86 26.37 -3.50
CA LEU A 310 3.73 27.39 -2.46
C LEU A 310 5.08 28.02 -2.13
N VAL A 311 6.11 27.18 -1.96
CA VAL A 311 7.47 27.65 -1.65
C VAL A 311 8.09 28.40 -2.83
N ASP A 312 7.86 27.94 -4.06
CA ASP A 312 8.35 28.64 -5.25
C ASP A 312 7.67 30.02 -5.42
N SER A 313 6.35 30.10 -5.18
CA SER A 313 5.61 31.37 -5.28
C SER A 313 5.93 32.37 -4.17
N HIS A 314 6.25 31.91 -2.96
CA HIS A 314 6.51 32.75 -1.78
C HIS A 314 7.90 32.52 -1.20
N SER A 315 8.92 32.55 -2.06
CA SER A 315 10.32 32.30 -1.71
C SER A 315 10.90 33.26 -0.66
N SER A 316 10.32 34.45 -0.50
CA SER A 316 10.76 35.47 0.46
C SER A 316 10.16 35.32 1.87
N PHE A 317 9.19 34.43 2.07
CA PHE A 317 8.51 34.29 3.35
C PHE A 317 9.44 33.70 4.43
N PHE A 318 9.34 34.24 5.66
CA PHE A 318 10.30 34.01 6.75
C PHE A 318 10.51 32.53 7.13
N LEU A 319 9.48 31.67 6.99
CA LEU A 319 9.59 30.24 7.35
C LEU A 319 10.56 29.45 6.46
N TRP A 320 10.69 29.80 5.18
CA TRP A 320 11.47 29.01 4.21
C TRP A 320 12.65 29.78 3.59
N SER A 321 12.67 31.11 3.66
CA SER A 321 13.73 31.94 3.05
C SER A 321 15.13 31.64 3.59
N GLY A 322 15.26 31.28 4.87
CA GLY A 322 16.55 30.96 5.51
C GLY A 322 17.02 29.51 5.33
N VAL A 323 16.11 28.58 5.05
CA VAL A 323 16.36 27.14 5.02
C VAL A 323 16.50 26.65 3.58
N CYS A 324 15.54 27.00 2.72
CA CYS A 324 15.52 26.57 1.33
C CYS A 324 16.57 27.28 0.47
N SER A 325 16.92 28.55 0.76
CA SER A 325 17.92 29.29 -0.03
C SER A 325 19.36 28.80 0.15
N LYS A 326 19.65 28.08 1.25
CA LYS A 326 20.97 27.52 1.53
C LYS A 326 21.21 26.16 0.87
N MET A 327 20.16 25.48 0.41
CA MET A 327 20.30 24.20 -0.27
C MET A 327 20.57 24.40 -1.76
N LYS A 328 21.66 23.80 -2.25
CA LYS A 328 21.94 23.69 -3.70
C LYS A 328 20.97 22.75 -4.42
N ASN A 329 20.24 21.91 -3.66
CA ASN A 329 19.27 20.93 -4.13
C ASN A 329 17.84 21.30 -3.65
N HIS A 330 16.83 20.65 -4.23
CA HIS A 330 15.40 20.84 -3.91
C HIS A 330 15.09 20.81 -2.40
N CYS A 331 14.32 21.82 -1.95
CA CYS A 331 13.92 21.97 -0.54
C CYS A 331 12.78 21.01 -0.16
N ILE A 332 11.82 20.81 -1.06
CA ILE A 332 10.66 19.92 -0.87
C ILE A 332 10.80 18.72 -1.79
N VAL A 333 10.49 17.54 -1.26
CA VAL A 333 10.47 16.29 -2.03
C VAL A 333 9.05 15.75 -2.05
N PRO A 334 8.28 15.92 -3.14
CA PRO A 334 6.89 15.48 -3.21
C PRO A 334 6.70 13.97 -2.96
N GLY A 335 7.70 13.16 -3.30
CA GLY A 335 7.69 11.71 -3.01
C GLY A 335 7.65 11.39 -1.52
N LEU A 336 8.21 12.24 -0.66
CA LEU A 336 8.16 12.05 0.80
C LEU A 336 6.72 12.25 1.31
N TYR A 337 6.01 13.25 0.77
CA TYR A 337 4.59 13.50 1.07
C TYR A 337 3.71 12.35 0.59
N ALA A 338 4.02 11.76 -0.56
CA ALA A 338 3.34 10.57 -1.05
C ALA A 338 3.51 9.39 -0.07
N MET A 339 4.71 9.16 0.46
CA MET A 339 4.96 8.10 1.45
C MET A 339 4.21 8.34 2.76
N THR A 340 4.26 9.57 3.30
CA THR A 340 3.56 9.91 4.54
C THR A 340 2.05 9.83 4.38
N GLY A 341 1.50 10.29 3.25
CA GLY A 341 0.07 10.14 2.91
C GLY A 341 -0.36 8.68 2.76
N ALA A 342 0.47 7.84 2.13
CA ALA A 342 0.23 6.39 2.02
C ALA A 342 0.19 5.73 3.40
N ALA A 343 1.16 6.03 4.27
CA ALA A 343 1.20 5.53 5.64
C ALA A 343 -0.02 6.01 6.46
N ALA A 344 -0.36 7.30 6.37
CA ALA A 344 -1.49 7.89 7.09
C ALA A 344 -2.85 7.28 6.71
N THR A 345 -3.10 7.08 5.42
CA THR A 345 -4.35 6.45 4.94
C THR A 345 -4.41 4.97 5.24
N LEU A 346 -3.30 4.24 5.09
CA LEU A 346 -3.24 2.83 5.49
C LEU A 346 -3.53 2.70 6.98
N GLY A 347 -2.84 3.46 7.84
CA GLY A 347 -3.08 3.51 9.28
C GLY A 347 -4.50 3.96 9.63
N GLY A 348 -5.08 4.92 8.88
CA GLY A 348 -6.47 5.33 9.07
C GLY A 348 -7.50 4.23 8.76
N VAL A 349 -7.25 3.43 7.72
CA VAL A 349 -8.13 2.33 7.30
C VAL A 349 -7.96 1.11 8.21
N THR A 350 -6.73 0.69 8.50
CA THR A 350 -6.43 -0.53 9.27
C THR A 350 -6.36 -0.32 10.77
N ARG A 351 -6.10 0.92 11.23
CA ARG A 351 -5.82 1.29 12.63
C ARG A 351 -4.64 0.54 13.25
N MET A 352 -3.62 0.25 12.45
CA MET A 352 -2.32 -0.26 12.91
C MET A 352 -1.40 0.93 13.17
N THR A 353 -0.60 0.89 14.24
CA THR A 353 0.24 2.01 14.71
C THR A 353 1.73 1.77 14.54
#